data_AF-A0A7S0PLB6-F1
#
_entry.id   AF-A0A7S0PLB6-F1
#
_cell.length_a   1.000
_cell.length_b   1.000
_cell.length_c   1.000
_cell.angle_alpha   90.00
_cell.angle_beta   90.00
_cell.angle_gamma   90.00
#
_symmetry.space_group_name_H-M   'P 1'
#
loop_
_entity.id
_entity.type
_entity.pdbx_description
1 polymer ?
#
loop_
_entity_poly.entity_id
_entity_poly.type
_entity_poly.pdbx_seq_one_letter_code
_entity_poly.pdbx_strand_id
1 'polypeptide(L)'
;GDGGGDGGGDGCDGRFRCERVSVSLETEEVVVASCADDDVGPGSPPVKSLEDRERDGECVVTRKVWCERSEWTLDAHETHFCLASPTDAPASFRTSRAQLRWIARFEITASAPVGRGGGRRVERKVEW
;
A
#
# COMPACT_ATOMS: atom_id res chain seq x y z
N GLY A 1 16.02 -57.11 17.58
CA GLY A 1 14.83 -56.46 17.00
C GLY A 1 14.19 -55.63 18.09
N ASP A 2 13.69 -54.45 17.84
CA ASP A 2 13.75 -53.64 16.63
C ASP A 2 13.77 -52.19 17.09
N GLY A 3 14.61 -51.40 16.41
CA GLY A 3 14.60 -49.95 16.48
C GLY A 3 13.90 -49.40 15.25
N GLY A 4 13.43 -48.16 15.37
CA GLY A 4 12.92 -47.36 14.25
C GLY A 4 11.40 -47.25 14.30
N GLY A 5 10.80 -46.08 14.17
CA GLY A 5 11.36 -44.78 13.86
C GLY A 5 10.19 -43.82 13.67
N ASP A 6 10.39 -42.59 14.12
CA ASP A 6 9.47 -41.47 13.94
C ASP A 6 9.03 -41.33 12.48
N GLY A 7 7.72 -41.20 12.27
CA GLY A 7 7.08 -41.11 10.97
C GLY A 7 6.13 -39.93 10.87
N GLY A 8 6.71 -38.74 10.71
CA GLY A 8 6.17 -37.67 9.88
C GLY A 8 4.83 -37.06 10.31
N GLY A 9 4.89 -36.10 11.23
CA GLY A 9 3.88 -35.06 11.28
C GLY A 9 3.92 -34.28 9.95
N ASP A 10 2.99 -34.57 9.06
CA ASP A 10 2.73 -33.78 7.86
C ASP A 10 2.14 -32.45 8.30
N GLY A 11 3.03 -31.58 8.78
CA GLY A 11 2.74 -30.19 9.10
C GLY A 11 2.42 -29.49 7.80
N CYS A 12 1.15 -29.49 7.43
CA CYS A 12 0.60 -28.48 6.54
C CYS A 12 0.84 -27.12 7.20
N ASP A 13 2.02 -26.57 6.92
CA ASP A 13 2.48 -25.28 7.39
C ASP A 13 1.43 -24.29 6.89
N GLY A 14 0.54 -23.84 7.78
CA GLY A 14 -0.62 -22.98 7.49
C GLY A 14 -0.22 -21.56 7.08
N ARG A 15 0.90 -21.42 6.38
CA ARG A 15 1.51 -20.17 5.96
C ARG A 15 0.91 -19.75 4.63
N PHE A 16 0.48 -18.49 4.57
CA PHE A 16 0.07 -17.86 3.33
C PHE A 16 1.24 -17.91 2.35
N ARG A 17 0.95 -18.28 1.10
CA ARG A 17 1.95 -18.33 0.04
C ARG A 17 1.87 -17.05 -0.75
N CYS A 18 2.96 -16.30 -0.78
CA CYS A 18 3.04 -15.09 -1.60
C CYS A 18 3.13 -15.50 -3.07
N GLU A 19 2.12 -15.16 -3.85
CA GLU A 19 2.02 -15.55 -5.28
C GLU A 19 2.56 -14.46 -6.19
N ARG A 20 2.34 -13.21 -5.80
CA ARG A 20 2.71 -12.05 -6.60
C ARG A 20 3.01 -10.86 -5.72
N VAL A 21 4.10 -10.18 -6.01
CA VAL A 21 4.40 -8.86 -5.46
C VAL A 21 4.39 -7.87 -6.62
N SER A 22 3.63 -6.79 -6.47
CA SER A 22 3.73 -5.64 -7.36
C SER A 22 4.11 -4.40 -6.57
N VAL A 23 4.82 -3.52 -7.26
CA VAL A 23 5.17 -2.20 -6.76
C VAL A 23 4.85 -1.15 -7.81
N SER A 24 4.23 -0.06 -7.39
CA SER A 24 3.99 1.12 -8.20
C SER A 24 4.62 2.36 -7.57
N LEU A 25 5.15 3.23 -8.41
CA LEU A 25 5.57 4.57 -8.05
C LEU A 25 4.51 5.56 -8.53
N GLU A 26 3.91 6.28 -7.59
CA GLU A 26 2.73 7.11 -7.80
C GLU A 26 2.95 8.54 -7.29
N THR A 27 2.24 9.51 -7.85
CA THR A 27 2.05 10.82 -7.22
C THR A 27 0.61 10.95 -6.77
N GLU A 28 0.41 11.45 -5.55
CA GLU A 28 -0.88 11.85 -5.01
C GLU A 28 -0.88 13.36 -4.84
N GLU A 29 -1.77 14.02 -5.57
CA GLU A 29 -2.05 15.44 -5.48
C GLU A 29 -3.35 15.65 -4.70
N VAL A 30 -3.30 16.45 -3.64
CA VAL A 30 -4.44 16.86 -2.85
C VAL A 30 -4.61 18.36 -3.03
N VAL A 31 -5.75 18.80 -3.53
CA VAL A 31 -6.11 20.23 -3.69
C VAL A 31 -7.27 20.54 -2.77
N VAL A 32 -7.10 21.49 -1.85
CA VAL A 32 -8.13 21.89 -0.89
C VAL A 32 -9.03 22.95 -1.53
N ALA A 33 -10.35 22.71 -1.52
CA ALA A 33 -11.34 23.55 -2.18
C ALA A 33 -11.63 24.86 -1.44
N SER A 34 -11.49 24.88 -0.11
CA SER A 34 -11.69 26.08 0.70
C SER A 34 -10.68 26.15 1.84
N CYS A 35 -10.12 27.34 2.05
CA CYS A 35 -9.51 27.71 3.32
C CYS A 35 -10.65 27.92 4.32
N ALA A 36 -11.22 26.83 4.83
CA ALA A 36 -11.76 26.93 6.18
C ALA A 36 -10.53 27.19 7.05
N ASP A 37 -10.45 28.39 7.63
CA ASP A 37 -9.52 28.68 8.71
C ASP A 37 -9.51 27.46 9.63
N ASP A 38 -8.36 26.79 9.74
CA ASP A 38 -8.08 25.94 10.88
C ASP A 38 -8.13 26.88 12.08
N ASP A 39 -9.34 27.18 12.57
CA ASP A 39 -9.58 27.91 13.80
C ASP A 39 -9.02 27.00 14.88
N VAL A 40 -7.73 27.18 15.19
CA VAL A 40 -7.01 26.56 16.30
C VAL A 40 -7.47 27.26 17.58
N GLY A 41 -8.78 27.27 17.81
CA GLY A 41 -9.36 27.51 19.10
C GLY A 41 -9.25 26.24 19.95
N PRO A 42 -9.14 26.36 21.29
CA PRO A 42 -9.20 25.20 22.15
C PRO A 42 -10.58 24.52 22.00
N GLY A 43 -10.63 23.41 21.25
CA GLY A 43 -11.86 22.67 20.97
C GLY A 43 -12.08 22.26 19.51
N SER A 44 -11.13 22.51 18.59
CA SER A 44 -11.27 22.12 17.18
C SER A 44 -11.59 20.62 17.04
N PRO A 45 -12.51 20.24 16.13
CA PRO A 45 -12.85 18.84 15.89
C PRO A 45 -11.62 18.05 15.41
N PRO A 46 -11.61 16.73 15.60
CA PRO A 46 -10.52 15.90 15.10
C PRO A 46 -10.34 16.11 13.58
N VAL A 47 -9.08 16.20 13.15
CA VAL A 47 -8.72 16.35 11.74
C VAL A 47 -9.38 15.22 10.95
N LYS A 48 -10.26 15.57 10.01
CA LYS A 48 -10.97 14.61 9.15
C LYS A 48 -9.96 13.79 8.35
N SER A 49 -10.27 12.51 8.12
CA SER A 49 -9.49 11.68 7.20
C SER A 49 -9.52 12.28 5.79
N LEU A 50 -8.50 12.00 4.97
CA LEU A 50 -8.47 12.48 3.59
C LEU A 50 -9.69 11.98 2.79
N GLU A 51 -10.15 10.76 3.05
CA GLU A 51 -11.30 10.14 2.39
C GLU A 51 -12.61 10.86 2.75
N ASP A 52 -12.77 11.25 4.03
CA ASP A 52 -13.95 12.02 4.46
C ASP A 52 -13.94 13.43 3.85
N ARG A 53 -12.78 14.08 3.80
CA ARG A 53 -12.64 15.42 3.21
C ARG A 53 -12.92 15.42 1.71
N GLU A 54 -12.50 14.38 1.01
CA GLU A 54 -12.82 14.21 -0.41
C GLU A 54 -14.31 13.97 -0.63
N ARG A 55 -14.93 13.09 0.18
CA ARG A 55 -16.37 12.83 0.13
C ARG A 55 -17.21 14.08 0.40
N ASP A 56 -16.76 14.91 1.34
CA ASP A 56 -17.42 16.16 1.72
C ASP A 56 -17.12 17.31 0.73
N GLY A 57 -16.29 17.07 -0.30
CA GLY A 57 -15.93 18.06 -1.32
C GLY A 57 -14.95 19.15 -0.81
N GLU A 58 -14.34 18.94 0.35
CA GLU A 58 -13.36 19.85 0.95
C GLU A 58 -12.00 19.77 0.26
N CYS A 59 -11.71 18.66 -0.41
CA CYS A 59 -10.54 18.50 -1.26
C CYS A 59 -10.80 17.59 -2.46
N VAL A 60 -9.94 17.70 -3.45
CA VAL A 60 -9.85 16.79 -4.60
C VAL A 60 -8.55 16.01 -4.49
N VAL A 61 -8.63 14.69 -4.60
CA VAL A 61 -7.45 13.80 -4.58
C VAL A 61 -7.25 13.21 -5.97
N THR A 62 -6.10 13.50 -6.59
CA THR A 62 -5.71 12.93 -7.88
C THR A 62 -4.51 12.03 -7.70
N ARG A 63 -4.57 10.81 -8.24
CA ARG A 63 -3.45 9.87 -8.25
C ARG A 63 -2.98 9.59 -9.67
N LYS A 64 -1.67 9.55 -9.86
CA LYS A 64 -1.04 9.17 -11.13
C LYS A 64 0.04 8.12 -10.88
N VAL A 65 -0.07 6.99 -11.58
CA VAL A 65 0.98 5.96 -11.61
C VAL A 65 2.02 6.35 -12.66
N TRP A 66 3.28 6.39 -12.27
CA TRP A 66 4.41 6.71 -13.15
C TRP A 66 5.17 5.47 -13.61
N CYS A 67 5.30 4.48 -12.73
CA CYS A 67 5.95 3.22 -13.02
C CYS A 67 5.26 2.10 -12.23
N GLU A 68 5.14 0.93 -12.84
CA GLU A 68 4.67 -0.28 -12.16
C GLU A 68 5.55 -1.46 -12.58
N ARG A 69 5.87 -2.31 -11.60
CA ARG A 69 6.56 -3.59 -11.77
C ARG A 69 5.83 -4.65 -10.99
N SER A 70 5.80 -5.87 -11.52
CA SER A 70 5.28 -7.03 -10.81
C SER A 70 6.14 -8.26 -11.07
N GLU A 71 6.21 -9.11 -10.07
CA GLU A 71 6.90 -10.40 -10.12
C GLU A 71 5.98 -11.48 -9.56
N TRP A 72 5.88 -12.60 -10.28
CA TRP A 72 5.24 -13.82 -9.78
C TRP A 72 6.27 -14.61 -8.99
N THR A 73 5.94 -14.97 -7.76
CA THR A 73 6.86 -15.63 -6.86
C THR A 73 6.22 -16.90 -6.34
N LEU A 74 6.96 -18.01 -6.31
CA LEU A 74 6.60 -19.14 -5.46
C LEU A 74 7.30 -18.90 -4.13
N ASP A 75 6.58 -18.30 -3.17
CA ASP A 75 7.06 -18.13 -1.80
C ASP A 75 8.33 -17.27 -1.67
N ALA A 76 8.34 -16.07 -2.27
CA ALA A 76 9.43 -15.13 -2.06
C ALA A 76 9.45 -14.58 -0.63
N HIS A 77 10.54 -14.85 0.09
CA HIS A 77 10.87 -14.17 1.33
C HIS A 77 11.41 -12.75 1.10
N GLU A 78 12.01 -12.51 -0.06
CA GLU A 78 12.63 -11.25 -0.46
C GLU A 78 12.48 -11.04 -1.97
N THR A 79 12.23 -9.81 -2.40
CA THR A 79 12.21 -9.38 -3.81
C THR A 79 12.75 -7.96 -3.89
N HIS A 80 13.38 -7.64 -5.03
CA HIS A 80 13.99 -6.34 -5.27
C HIS A 80 13.40 -5.69 -6.51
N PHE A 81 12.97 -4.45 -6.37
CA PHE A 81 12.48 -3.64 -7.48
C PHE A 81 13.33 -2.39 -7.66
N CYS A 82 13.67 -2.10 -8.91
CA CYS A 82 14.26 -0.82 -9.30
C CYS A 82 13.19 0.02 -9.99
N LEU A 83 12.80 1.13 -9.35
CA LEU A 83 11.87 2.11 -9.89
C LEU A 83 12.62 3.41 -10.17
N ALA A 84 12.33 4.03 -11.31
CA ALA A 84 12.88 5.31 -11.69
C ALA A 84 11.74 6.28 -11.97
N SER A 85 11.82 7.49 -11.42
CA SER A 85 10.94 8.58 -11.80
C SER A 85 11.25 9.02 -13.25
N PRO A 86 10.25 9.25 -14.09
CA PRO A 86 10.45 9.87 -15.40
C PRO A 86 11.08 11.26 -15.29
N THR A 87 11.74 11.71 -16.36
CA THR A 87 12.45 13.00 -16.39
C THR A 87 11.51 14.21 -16.30
N ASP A 88 10.25 14.04 -16.70
CA ASP A 88 9.18 15.05 -16.64
C ASP A 88 8.36 14.96 -15.34
N ALA A 89 8.80 14.13 -14.39
CA ALA A 89 8.02 13.89 -13.19
C ALA A 89 8.14 15.06 -12.19
N PRO A 90 7.03 15.45 -11.54
CA PRO A 90 7.00 16.62 -10.67
C PRO A 90 7.76 16.36 -9.37
N ALA A 91 8.39 17.40 -8.83
CA ALA A 91 8.89 17.37 -7.46
C ALA A 91 7.72 17.40 -6.47
N SER A 92 7.91 16.80 -5.28
CA SER A 92 6.96 16.96 -4.19
C SER A 92 6.94 18.40 -3.71
N PHE A 93 5.74 18.87 -3.35
CA PHE A 93 5.56 20.19 -2.76
C PHE A 93 4.38 20.17 -1.79
N ARG A 94 4.35 21.17 -0.90
CA ARG A 94 3.24 21.40 0.02
C ARG A 94 3.01 22.89 0.18
N THR A 95 1.76 23.30 0.05
CA THR A 95 1.26 24.65 0.27
C THR A 95 0.01 24.58 1.15
N SER A 96 -0.57 25.74 1.47
CA SER A 96 -1.86 25.79 2.18
C SER A 96 -3.04 25.27 1.36
N ARG A 97 -2.92 25.22 0.03
CA ARG A 97 -4.03 24.86 -0.89
C ARG A 97 -3.80 23.57 -1.66
N ALA A 98 -2.57 23.14 -1.78
CA ALA A 98 -2.24 21.95 -2.55
C ALA A 98 -1.01 21.25 -1.99
N GLN A 99 -1.01 19.92 -2.08
CA GLN A 99 0.12 19.07 -1.78
C GLN A 99 0.28 18.05 -2.89
N LEU A 100 1.51 17.84 -3.33
CA LEU A 100 1.87 16.71 -4.19
C LEU A 100 2.95 15.90 -3.50
N ARG A 101 2.72 14.60 -3.32
CA ARG A 101 3.68 13.66 -2.73
C ARG A 101 3.89 12.42 -3.58
N TRP A 102 5.09 11.87 -3.52
CA TRP A 102 5.41 10.58 -4.11
C TRP A 102 5.05 9.44 -3.17
N ILE A 103 4.52 8.35 -3.72
CA ILE A 103 4.10 7.16 -2.98
C ILE A 103 4.69 5.94 -3.68
N ALA A 104 5.33 5.06 -2.90
CA ALA A 104 5.65 3.71 -3.33
C ALA A 104 4.60 2.77 -2.76
N ARG A 105 3.73 2.22 -3.61
CA ARG A 105 2.68 1.29 -3.20
C ARG A 105 3.12 -0.13 -3.47
N PHE A 106 3.05 -0.98 -2.44
CA PHE A 106 3.33 -2.41 -2.55
C PHE A 106 2.03 -3.18 -2.39
N GLU A 107 1.74 -4.03 -3.36
CA GLU A 107 0.61 -4.96 -3.30
C GLU A 107 1.15 -6.39 -3.29
N ILE A 108 0.75 -7.13 -2.25
CA ILE A 108 1.13 -8.52 -2.07
C ILE A 108 -0.14 -9.35 -2.24
N THR A 109 -0.15 -10.17 -3.28
CA THR A 109 -1.18 -11.17 -3.50
C THR A 109 -0.69 -12.48 -2.89
N ALA A 110 -1.42 -12.98 -1.89
CA ALA A 110 -1.10 -14.24 -1.25
C ALA A 110 -2.31 -15.19 -1.31
N SER A 111 -2.05 -16.46 -1.61
CA SER A 111 -3.05 -17.51 -1.47
C SER A 111 -3.08 -18.06 -0.04
N ALA A 112 -4.29 -18.40 0.38
CA ALA A 112 -4.48 -19.18 1.59
C ALA A 112 -3.82 -20.55 1.43
N PRO A 113 -3.33 -21.16 2.52
CA PRO A 113 -2.91 -22.56 2.51
C PRO A 113 -4.02 -23.42 1.90
N VAL A 114 -3.65 -24.39 1.07
CA VAL A 114 -4.58 -25.33 0.46
C VAL A 114 -5.26 -26.10 1.60
N GLY A 115 -6.45 -25.65 2.00
CA GLY A 115 -7.15 -26.15 3.18
C GLY A 115 -8.22 -25.22 3.75
N ARG A 116 -8.17 -23.90 3.51
CA ARG A 116 -9.28 -22.99 3.87
C ARG A 116 -9.50 -21.95 2.77
N GLY A 117 -10.63 -22.08 2.07
CA GLY A 117 -11.03 -21.18 0.99
C GLY A 117 -11.08 -19.72 1.44
N GLY A 118 -10.45 -18.85 0.65
CA GLY A 118 -10.50 -17.40 0.83
C GLY A 118 -9.12 -16.76 0.66
N GLY A 119 -8.74 -16.45 -0.58
CA GLY A 119 -7.60 -15.56 -0.83
C GLY A 119 -7.87 -14.20 -0.20
N ARG A 120 -6.96 -13.72 0.65
CA ARG A 120 -7.06 -12.42 1.32
C ARG A 120 -5.99 -11.50 0.75
N ARG A 121 -6.41 -10.47 0.01
CA ARG A 121 -5.53 -9.40 -0.48
C ARG A 121 -5.07 -8.55 0.69
N VAL A 122 -3.76 -8.35 0.84
CA VAL A 122 -3.18 -7.46 1.86
C VAL A 122 -2.47 -6.32 1.13
N GLU A 123 -2.95 -5.10 1.34
CA GLU A 123 -2.34 -3.88 0.77
C GLU A 123 -1.51 -3.19 1.85
N ARG A 124 -0.26 -2.81 1.54
CA ARG A 124 0.57 -1.97 2.42
C ARG A 124 1.05 -0.74 1.67
N LYS A 125 0.67 0.43 2.17
CA LYS A 125 1.12 1.74 1.67
C LYS A 125 2.30 2.21 2.53
N VAL A 126 3.43 2.54 1.90
CA VAL A 126 4.57 3.18 2.57
C VAL A 126 4.66 4.62 2.06
N GLU A 127 4.73 5.57 2.98
CA GLU A 127 4.79 7.00 2.70
C GLU A 127 6.17 7.53 3.16
N TRP A 128 6.79 8.40 2.37
CA TRP A 128 8.10 9.01 2.66
C TRP A 128 7.97 10.53 2.69
#